data_AF-A0A172YPJ3-F1
#
_entry.id   AF-A0A172YPJ3-F1
#
_cell.length_a   1.000
_cell.length_b   1.000
_cell.length_c   1.000
_cell.angle_alpha   90.00
_cell.angle_beta   90.00
_cell.angle_gamma   90.00
#
_symmetry.space_group_name_H-M   'P 1'
#
loop_
_entity.id
_entity.type
_entity.pdbx_description
1 polymer ?
#
loop_
_entity_poly.entity_id
_entity_poly.type
_entity_poly.pdbx_seq_one_letter_code
_entity_poly.pdbx_strand_id
1 'polypeptide(L)'
;MLAALLFLIIGFSLGYIYRGTKSSSCPQTTTVRRYQAPLTHQQKLYLKSMHQTESDRIRELNKLSSHQSTFLRLLKQTFFHFEIAVKDNRFIVLDRDHFPLAIFEYRDGTQPIKLVDQEDGLPLHLYKALISSDELKKDYASIISTEK
;
A
#
# COMPACT_ATOMS: atom_id res chain seq x y z
N MET A 1 68.80 -27.12 8.47
CA MET A 1 68.10 -25.86 8.18
C MET A 1 67.35 -25.85 6.85
N LEU A 2 67.88 -26.47 5.79
CA LEU A 2 67.22 -26.56 4.47
C LEU A 2 65.85 -27.27 4.46
N ALA A 3 65.70 -28.35 5.24
CA ALA A 3 64.44 -29.10 5.31
C ALA A 3 63.27 -28.29 5.92
N ALA A 4 63.54 -27.52 6.99
CA ALA A 4 62.53 -26.67 7.62
C ALA A 4 62.04 -25.55 6.68
N LEU A 5 62.95 -25.03 5.84
CA LEU A 5 62.64 -24.00 4.86
C LEU A 5 61.75 -24.54 3.72
N LEU A 6 61.98 -25.79 3.30
CA LEU A 6 61.13 -26.47 2.31
C LEU A 6 59.72 -26.73 2.84
N PHE A 7 59.56 -27.19 4.09
CA PHE A 7 58.23 -27.38 4.67
C PHE A 7 57.45 -26.07 4.81
N LEU A 8 58.13 -24.96 5.09
CA LEU A 8 57.50 -23.64 5.18
C LEU A 8 57.01 -23.15 3.81
N ILE A 9 57.80 -23.32 2.75
CA ILE A 9 57.41 -22.97 1.38
C ILE A 9 56.24 -23.84 0.89
N ILE A 10 56.26 -25.15 1.19
CA ILE A 10 55.20 -26.08 0.81
C ILE A 10 53.90 -25.76 1.57
N GLY A 11 53.98 -25.49 2.87
CA GLY A 11 52.81 -25.09 3.66
C GLY A 11 52.19 -23.78 3.17
N PHE A 12 53.02 -22.79 2.82
CA PHE A 12 52.54 -21.49 2.32
C PHE A 12 51.91 -21.60 0.92
N SER A 13 52.51 -22.40 0.03
CA SER A 13 51.97 -22.63 -1.31
C SER A 13 50.66 -23.43 -1.30
N LEU A 14 50.55 -24.50 -0.49
CA LEU A 14 49.27 -25.22 -0.33
C LEU A 14 48.19 -24.35 0.31
N GLY A 15 48.54 -23.54 1.31
CA GLY A 15 47.60 -22.60 1.93
C GLY A 15 47.08 -21.54 0.95
N TYR A 16 47.95 -21.06 0.06
CA TYR A 16 47.57 -20.09 -0.97
C TYR A 16 46.65 -20.69 -2.03
N ILE A 17 46.92 -21.93 -2.49
CA ILE A 17 46.09 -22.64 -3.46
C ILE A 17 44.71 -22.97 -2.86
N TYR A 18 44.65 -23.41 -1.60
CA TYR A 18 43.37 -23.73 -0.93
C TYR A 18 42.52 -22.49 -0.63
N ARG A 19 43.13 -21.30 -0.57
CA ARG A 19 42.42 -20.03 -0.45
C ARG A 19 41.79 -19.58 -1.78
N GLY A 20 42.36 -19.98 -2.92
CA GLY A 20 41.82 -19.72 -4.26
C GLY A 20 40.64 -20.62 -4.65
N THR A 21 40.51 -21.81 -4.05
CA THR A 21 39.40 -22.74 -4.32
C THR A 21 38.13 -22.45 -3.51
N LYS A 22 38.23 -21.64 -2.46
CA LYS A 22 37.06 -20.99 -1.84
C LYS A 22 36.63 -19.79 -2.69
N SER A 23 36.21 -20.08 -3.93
CA SER A 23 35.16 -19.28 -4.56
C SER A 23 34.04 -19.21 -3.54
N SER A 24 33.82 -18.02 -2.97
CA SER A 24 32.61 -17.74 -2.24
C SER A 24 31.47 -18.10 -3.18
N SER A 25 30.84 -19.25 -2.95
CA SER A 25 29.46 -19.47 -3.31
C SER A 25 28.68 -18.45 -2.48
N CYS A 26 28.71 -17.20 -2.95
CA CYS A 26 27.58 -16.33 -2.80
C CYS A 26 26.40 -17.20 -3.21
N PRO A 27 25.40 -17.42 -2.35
CA PRO A 27 24.20 -18.10 -2.80
C PRO A 27 23.70 -17.24 -3.95
N GLN A 28 23.95 -17.71 -5.17
CA GLN A 28 23.20 -17.24 -6.32
C GLN A 28 21.80 -17.73 -6.01
N THR A 29 21.05 -16.90 -5.29
CA THR A 29 19.62 -16.85 -5.40
C THR A 29 19.39 -16.68 -6.89
N THR A 30 19.23 -17.81 -7.56
CA THR A 30 18.43 -17.92 -8.75
C THR A 30 17.06 -17.40 -8.34
N THR A 31 16.93 -16.08 -8.33
CA THR A 31 15.66 -15.42 -8.46
C THR A 31 15.20 -15.87 -9.83
N VAL A 32 14.49 -17.01 -9.84
CA VAL A 32 13.57 -17.35 -10.91
C VAL A 32 12.79 -16.06 -11.08
N ARG A 33 13.11 -15.29 -12.13
CA ARG A 33 12.29 -14.16 -12.55
C ARG A 33 10.99 -14.81 -12.96
N ARG A 34 10.12 -15.02 -11.97
CA ARG A 34 8.70 -15.27 -12.20
C ARG A 34 8.31 -14.10 -13.08
N TYR A 35 8.03 -14.38 -14.35
CA TYR A 35 7.32 -13.44 -15.20
C TYR A 35 6.02 -13.16 -14.46
N GLN A 36 6.02 -12.11 -13.65
CA GLN A 36 4.80 -11.60 -13.06
C GLN A 36 4.07 -11.01 -14.26
N ALA A 37 2.98 -11.68 -14.66
CA ALA A 37 2.08 -11.12 -15.64
C ALA A 37 1.76 -9.68 -15.22
N PRO A 38 1.78 -8.72 -16.17
CA PRO A 38 1.47 -7.34 -15.83
C PRO A 38 0.09 -7.29 -15.19
N LEU A 39 0.00 -6.65 -14.02
CA LEU A 39 -1.24 -6.52 -13.27
C LEU A 39 -2.30 -5.83 -14.15
N THR A 40 -3.49 -6.40 -14.19
CA THR A 40 -4.66 -5.78 -14.82
C THR A 40 -5.05 -4.50 -14.07
N HIS A 41 -5.79 -3.61 -14.73
CA HIS A 41 -6.25 -2.36 -14.11
C HIS A 41 -7.04 -2.61 -12.82
N GLN A 42 -7.97 -3.56 -12.83
CA GLN A 42 -8.76 -3.94 -11.64
C GLN A 42 -7.87 -4.49 -10.51
N GLN A 43 -6.85 -5.28 -10.84
CA GLN A 43 -5.89 -5.77 -9.83
C GLN A 43 -5.07 -4.64 -9.22
N LYS A 44 -4.68 -3.63 -10.02
CA LYS A 44 -3.99 -2.44 -9.50
C LYS A 44 -4.88 -1.67 -8.54
N LEU A 45 -6.15 -1.46 -8.90
CA LEU A 45 -7.14 -0.80 -8.04
C LEU A 45 -7.38 -1.56 -6.73
N TYR A 46 -7.53 -2.88 -6.81
CA TYR A 46 -7.68 -3.73 -5.63
C TYR A 46 -6.47 -3.66 -4.68
N LEU A 47 -5.26 -3.72 -5.23
CA LEU A 47 -4.03 -3.57 -4.43
C LEU A 47 -3.88 -2.16 -3.85
N LYS A 48 -4.50 -1.15 -4.50
CA LYS A 48 -4.54 0.22 -3.99
C LYS A 48 -5.40 0.32 -2.74
N SER A 49 -6.50 -0.43 -2.59
CA SER A 49 -7.31 -0.43 -1.36
C SER A 49 -6.79 -1.34 -0.25
N MET A 50 -6.09 -2.43 -0.61
CA MET A 50 -5.63 -3.44 0.36
C MET A 50 -4.49 -2.95 1.28
N HIS A 51 -4.57 -3.36 2.55
CA HIS A 51 -3.47 -3.32 3.51
C HIS A 51 -2.64 -4.61 3.42
N GLN A 52 -1.32 -4.52 3.64
CA GLN A 52 -0.47 -5.71 3.65
C GLN A 52 -0.65 -6.51 4.95
N THR A 53 -0.84 -5.83 6.07
CA THR A 53 -1.10 -6.44 7.37
C THR A 53 -2.12 -5.66 8.18
N GLU A 54 -2.73 -6.33 9.16
CA GLU A 54 -3.63 -5.69 10.13
C GLU A 54 -2.94 -4.58 10.93
N SER A 55 -1.66 -4.76 11.24
CA SER A 55 -0.84 -3.74 11.91
C SER A 55 -0.69 -2.47 11.07
N ASP A 56 -0.62 -2.60 9.73
CA ASP A 56 -0.55 -1.45 8.83
C ASP A 56 -1.86 -0.68 8.83
N ARG A 57 -3.00 -1.40 8.81
CA ARG A 57 -4.33 -0.79 8.94
C ARG A 57 -4.44 0.05 10.22
N ILE A 58 -4.04 -0.51 11.36
CA ILE A 58 -4.05 0.21 12.65
C ILE A 58 -3.12 1.43 12.61
N ARG A 59 -1.93 1.29 12.02
CA ARG A 59 -0.98 2.40 11.87
C ARG A 59 -1.57 3.53 11.02
N GLU A 60 -2.28 3.22 9.95
CA GLU A 60 -2.93 4.22 9.10
C GLU A 60 -4.08 4.93 9.83
N LEU A 61 -4.90 4.18 10.57
CA LEU A 61 -5.95 4.77 11.41
C LEU A 61 -5.38 5.71 12.48
N ASN A 62 -4.25 5.36 13.08
CA ASN A 62 -3.60 6.18 14.10
C ASN A 62 -2.92 7.44 13.54
N LYS A 63 -2.66 7.51 12.23
CA LYS A 63 -2.11 8.70 11.58
C LYS A 63 -3.16 9.77 11.31
N LEU A 64 -4.45 9.44 11.40
CA LEU A 64 -5.52 10.36 11.09
C LEU A 64 -5.56 11.52 12.09
N SER A 65 -5.82 12.73 11.58
CA SER A 65 -6.14 13.88 12.42
C SER A 65 -7.49 13.70 13.12
N SER A 66 -7.78 14.55 14.12
CA SER A 66 -9.08 14.55 14.80
C SER A 66 -10.25 14.80 13.83
N HIS A 67 -10.07 15.73 12.89
CA HIS A 67 -11.08 16.03 11.88
C HIS A 67 -11.24 14.88 10.87
N GLN A 68 -10.13 14.29 10.43
CA GLN A 68 -10.15 13.10 9.57
C GLN A 68 -10.84 11.90 10.25
N SER A 69 -10.60 11.71 11.54
CA SER A 69 -11.27 10.67 12.34
C SER A 69 -12.78 10.93 12.46
N THR A 70 -13.17 12.20 12.62
CA THR A 70 -14.58 12.60 12.63
C THR A 70 -15.23 12.36 11.26
N PHE A 71 -14.52 12.69 10.18
CA PHE A 71 -14.96 12.46 8.81
C PHE A 71 -15.11 10.97 8.51
N LEU A 72 -14.14 10.13 8.91
CA LEU A 72 -14.24 8.68 8.82
C LEU A 72 -15.51 8.14 9.50
N ARG A 73 -15.83 8.66 10.70
CA ARG A 73 -17.04 8.27 11.41
C ARG A 73 -18.30 8.65 10.62
N LEU A 74 -18.35 9.84 10.04
CA LEU A 74 -19.46 10.27 9.18
C LEU A 74 -19.59 9.41 7.92
N LEU A 75 -18.47 9.05 7.31
CA LEU A 75 -18.46 8.13 6.17
C LEU A 75 -19.01 6.76 6.58
N LYS A 76 -18.55 6.17 7.69
CA LYS A 76 -19.06 4.88 8.19
C LYS A 76 -20.56 4.91 8.50
N GLN A 77 -21.07 6.04 8.99
CA GLN A 77 -22.49 6.22 9.22
C GLN A 77 -23.29 6.31 7.92
N THR A 78 -22.73 6.93 6.88
CA THR A 78 -23.40 7.12 5.58
C THR A 78 -23.35 5.84 4.74
N PHE A 79 -22.17 5.23 4.65
CA PHE A 79 -21.87 4.02 3.90
C PHE A 79 -21.93 2.78 4.80
N PHE A 80 -23.00 2.64 5.60
CA PHE A 80 -23.08 1.62 6.65
C PHE A 80 -23.09 0.16 6.13
N HIS A 81 -23.40 -0.03 4.85
CA HIS A 81 -23.36 -1.33 4.18
C HIS A 81 -22.03 -1.66 3.49
N PHE A 82 -21.09 -0.71 3.48
CA PHE A 82 -19.83 -0.82 2.76
C PHE A 82 -18.66 -0.82 3.72
N GLU A 83 -17.58 -1.49 3.33
CA GLU A 83 -16.32 -1.39 4.06
C GLU A 83 -15.60 -0.09 3.67
N ILE A 84 -14.93 0.53 4.64
CA ILE A 84 -14.13 1.74 4.40
C ILE A 84 -12.68 1.46 4.78
N ALA A 85 -11.84 1.36 3.77
CA ALA A 85 -10.39 1.27 3.93
C ALA A 85 -9.78 2.67 4.03
N VAL A 86 -8.73 2.81 4.84
CA VAL A 86 -8.04 4.10 5.04
C VAL A 86 -6.60 3.94 4.65
N LYS A 87 -6.19 4.50 3.50
CA LYS A 87 -4.83 4.38 3.00
C LYS A 87 -4.28 5.71 2.54
N ASP A 88 -3.06 6.04 2.95
CA ASP A 88 -2.41 7.30 2.58
C ASP A 88 -3.28 8.55 2.79
N ASN A 89 -4.01 8.63 3.92
CA ASN A 89 -4.97 9.69 4.26
C ASN A 89 -6.18 9.81 3.31
N ARG A 90 -6.45 8.77 2.51
CA ARG A 90 -7.64 8.64 1.66
C ARG A 90 -8.56 7.58 2.24
N PHE A 91 -9.85 7.83 2.12
CA PHE A 91 -10.91 6.94 2.56
C PHE A 91 -11.52 6.29 1.34
N ILE A 92 -11.34 4.98 1.20
CA ILE A 92 -11.76 4.23 0.03
C ILE A 92 -12.98 3.42 0.43
N VAL A 93 -14.10 3.67 -0.24
CA VAL A 93 -15.33 2.89 -0.07
C VAL A 93 -15.20 1.64 -0.92
N LEU A 94 -15.42 0.49 -0.31
CA LEU A 94 -15.29 -0.82 -0.93
C LEU A 94 -16.66 -1.49 -1.05
N ASP A 95 -16.90 -2.14 -2.19
CA ASP A 95 -18.01 -3.08 -2.35
C ASP A 95 -17.80 -4.36 -1.52
N ARG A 96 -18.80 -5.25 -1.49
CA ARG A 96 -18.79 -6.57 -0.86
C ARG A 96 -17.61 -7.43 -1.29
N ASP A 97 -17.20 -7.32 -2.56
CA ASP A 97 -16.05 -8.04 -3.12
C ASP A 97 -14.71 -7.32 -2.85
N HIS A 98 -14.70 -6.31 -1.97
CA HIS A 98 -13.54 -5.50 -1.58
C HIS A 98 -12.92 -4.71 -2.74
N PHE A 99 -13.67 -4.50 -3.83
CA PHE A 99 -13.28 -3.61 -4.92
C PHE A 99 -13.59 -2.15 -4.58
N PRO A 100 -12.69 -1.20 -4.90
CA PRO A 100 -12.94 0.21 -4.64
C PRO A 100 -14.06 0.75 -5.53
N LEU A 101 -15.03 1.41 -4.91
CA LEU A 101 -16.16 2.08 -5.57
C LEU A 101 -15.94 3.59 -5.67
N ALA A 102 -15.40 4.21 -4.62
CA ALA A 102 -15.18 5.64 -4.55
C ALA A 102 -14.03 5.97 -3.61
N ILE A 103 -13.37 7.10 -3.86
CA ILE A 103 -12.27 7.62 -3.04
C ILE A 103 -12.71 8.96 -2.45
N PHE A 104 -12.53 9.14 -1.14
CA PHE A 104 -12.75 10.40 -0.46
C PHE A 104 -11.42 10.89 0.13
N GLU A 105 -11.11 12.16 -0.07
CA GLU A 105 -9.96 12.82 0.54
C GLU A 105 -10.44 13.96 1.42
N TYR A 106 -10.01 13.98 2.68
CA TYR A 106 -10.32 15.07 3.60
C TYR A 106 -9.12 16.00 3.77
N ARG A 107 -9.34 17.30 3.53
CA ARG A 107 -8.38 18.37 3.76
C ARG A 107 -8.87 19.31 4.86
N ASP A 108 -7.98 19.63 5.77
CA ASP A 108 -8.23 20.67 6.75
C ASP A 108 -8.40 22.04 6.07
N GLY A 109 -9.32 22.85 6.57
CA GLY A 109 -9.61 24.15 6.01
C GLY A 109 -10.65 24.93 6.82
N THR A 110 -10.70 26.23 6.57
CA THR A 110 -11.65 27.14 7.22
C THR A 110 -12.93 27.33 6.39
N GLN A 111 -12.86 27.13 5.08
CA GLN A 111 -14.00 27.23 4.17
C GLN A 111 -14.38 25.85 3.64
N PRO A 112 -15.68 25.51 3.64
CA PRO A 112 -16.16 24.25 3.07
C PRO A 112 -15.97 24.28 1.56
N ILE A 113 -15.24 23.31 1.02
CA ILE A 113 -15.06 23.13 -0.43
C ILE A 113 -15.24 21.66 -0.73
N LYS A 114 -16.11 21.36 -1.70
CA LYS A 114 -16.28 20.03 -2.25
C LYS A 114 -15.94 20.05 -3.73
N LEU A 115 -15.09 19.11 -4.15
CA LEU A 115 -14.73 18.92 -5.55
C LEU A 115 -14.85 17.43 -5.90
N VAL A 116 -15.45 17.15 -7.05
CA VAL A 116 -15.59 15.79 -7.58
C VAL A 116 -14.75 15.70 -8.83
N ASP A 117 -13.89 14.69 -8.87
CA ASP A 117 -13.00 14.37 -9.99
C ASP A 117 -13.04 12.86 -10.26
N GLN A 118 -12.22 12.38 -11.21
CA GLN A 118 -12.03 10.96 -11.46
C GLN A 118 -10.56 10.58 -11.32
N GLU A 119 -10.30 9.51 -10.57
CA GLU A 119 -8.97 8.91 -10.42
C GLU A 119 -9.04 7.43 -10.81
N ASP A 120 -8.30 7.02 -11.85
CA ASP A 120 -8.29 5.64 -12.34
C ASP A 120 -9.70 5.07 -12.65
N GLY A 121 -10.61 5.93 -13.13
CA GLY A 121 -12.01 5.58 -13.42
C GLY A 121 -12.93 5.50 -12.19
N LEU A 122 -12.40 5.78 -10.99
CA LEU A 122 -13.18 5.88 -9.75
C LEU A 122 -13.52 7.35 -9.45
N PRO A 123 -14.73 7.64 -8.94
CA PRO A 123 -15.06 8.97 -8.46
C PRO A 123 -14.19 9.33 -7.25
N LEU A 124 -13.50 10.48 -7.35
CA LEU A 124 -12.70 11.07 -6.29
C LEU A 124 -13.43 12.29 -5.72
N HIS A 125 -13.77 12.21 -4.45
CA HIS A 125 -14.47 13.24 -3.71
C HIS A 125 -13.52 13.95 -2.75
N LEU A 126 -13.12 15.16 -3.10
CA LEU A 126 -12.32 16.01 -2.24
C LEU A 126 -13.22 16.83 -1.32
N TYR A 127 -13.06 16.62 -0.03
CA TYR A 127 -13.75 17.31 1.05
C TYR A 127 -12.78 18.23 1.77
N LYS A 128 -13.13 19.51 1.89
CA LYS A 128 -12.38 20.47 2.71
C LYS A 128 -13.26 21.04 3.80
N ALA A 129 -12.74 21.11 5.03
CA ALA A 129 -13.46 21.52 6.24
C ALA A 129 -14.66 20.59 6.57
N LEU A 130 -15.32 20.81 7.71
CA LEU A 130 -16.51 20.05 8.10
C LEU A 130 -17.66 20.35 7.12
N ILE A 131 -17.81 19.47 6.14
CA ILE A 131 -18.94 19.52 5.20
C ILE A 131 -20.15 18.82 5.83
N SER A 132 -21.35 19.27 5.45
CA SER A 132 -22.61 18.74 5.97
C SER A 132 -22.79 17.25 5.65
N SER A 133 -23.40 16.52 6.58
CA SER A 133 -23.79 15.11 6.37
C SER A 133 -24.71 14.93 5.16
N ASP A 134 -25.50 15.95 4.81
CA ASP A 134 -26.43 15.86 3.68
C ASP A 134 -25.73 15.85 2.33
N GLU A 135 -24.56 16.49 2.20
CA GLU A 135 -23.74 16.37 0.99
C GLU A 135 -23.16 14.97 0.82
N LEU A 136 -22.76 14.31 1.90
CA LEU A 136 -22.31 12.91 1.86
C LEU A 136 -23.44 11.96 1.44
N LYS A 137 -24.68 12.21 1.91
CA LYS A 137 -25.85 11.40 1.48
C LYS A 137 -26.14 11.55 -0.01
N LYS A 138 -25.94 12.74 -0.58
CA LYS A 138 -26.06 12.95 -2.04
C LYS A 138 -25.02 12.14 -2.81
N ASP A 139 -23.77 12.13 -2.34
CA ASP A 139 -22.70 11.34 -2.95
C ASP A 139 -22.95 9.84 -2.84
N TYR A 140 -23.41 9.39 -1.68
CA TYR A 140 -23.86 8.03 -1.50
C TYR A 140 -24.91 7.65 -2.55
N ALA A 141 -25.97 8.45 -2.69
CA ALA A 141 -27.01 8.18 -3.69
C ALA A 141 -26.45 8.13 -5.12
N SER A 142 -25.52 9.02 -5.49
CA SER A 142 -24.92 9.00 -6.83
C SER A 142 -24.03 7.78 -7.08
N ILE A 143 -23.22 7.38 -6.09
CA ILE A 143 -22.32 6.23 -6.21
C ILE A 143 -23.15 4.94 -6.33
N ILE A 144 -24.14 4.74 -5.46
CA ILE A 144 -24.98 3.54 -5.47
C ILE A 144 -25.86 3.46 -6.72
N SER A 145 -26.29 4.60 -7.26
CA SER A 145 -27.06 4.61 -8.52
C SER A 145 -26.24 4.15 -9.73
N THR A 146 -24.91 4.27 -9.66
CA THR A 146 -23.99 3.87 -10.74
C THR A 146 -23.63 2.37 -10.66
N GLU A 147 -23.81 1.76 -9.49
CA GLU A 147 -23.53 0.34 -9.24
C GLU A 147 -24.65 -0.60 -9.70
N LYS A 148 -25.89 -0.08 -9.85
CA LYS A 148 -27.06 -0.84 -10.33
C LYS A 148 -27.19 -0.86 -11.85
#